data_AF-A0A1M4MHP2-F1
#
_entry.id   AF-A0A1M4MHP2-F1
#
_cell.length_a   1.000
_cell.length_b   1.000
_cell.length_c   1.000
_cell.angle_alpha   90.00
_cell.angle_beta   90.00
_cell.angle_gamma   90.00
#
_symmetry.space_group_name_H-M   'P 1'
#
loop_
_entity.id
_entity.type
_entity.pdbx_description
1 polymer ?
#
loop_
_entity_poly.entity_id
_entity_poly.type
_entity_poly.pdbx_seq_one_letter_code
_entity_poly.pdbx_strand_id
1 'polypeptide(L)' 'MKCYYCALEGKDSEAVAICIVCGMGLCMEHAIRKDVDVWEGGYPLPSKRVKTPLPRILCPACYNALYAK' A
#
# COMPACT_ATOMS: atom_id res chain seq x y z
N MET A 1 -3.28 2.28 -16.08
CA MET A 1 -2.43 3.25 -15.34
C MET A 1 -1.08 2.57 -15.11
N LYS A 2 0.07 3.25 -15.13
CA LYS A 2 1.38 2.56 -15.17
C LYS A 2 1.99 2.26 -13.81
N CYS A 3 2.81 1.21 -13.72
CA CYS A 3 3.59 0.94 -12.52
C CYS A 3 4.73 1.93 -12.37
N TYR A 4 4.82 2.56 -11.20
CA TYR A 4 5.82 3.59 -10.91
C TYR A 4 7.26 3.07 -11.03
N TYR A 5 7.56 1.90 -10.44
CA TYR A 5 8.91 1.33 -10.49
C TYR A 5 9.34 0.92 -11.90
N CYS A 6 8.46 0.26 -12.65
CA CYS A 6 8.75 -0.11 -14.03
C CYS A 6 8.99 1.12 -14.91
N ALA A 7 8.20 2.19 -14.70
CA ALA A 7 8.38 3.43 -15.43
C ALA A 7 9.76 4.08 -15.17
N LEU A 8 10.29 4.00 -13.94
CA LEU A 8 11.65 4.47 -13.62
C LEU A 8 12.74 3.67 -14.36
N GLU A 9 12.48 2.39 -14.66
CA GLU A 9 13.37 1.53 -15.44
C GLU A 9 13.16 1.68 -16.97
N GLY A 10 12.28 2.59 -17.40
CA GLY A 10 11.92 2.75 -18.82
C GLY A 10 11.04 1.61 -19.37
N LYS A 11 10.52 0.74 -18.50
CA LYS A 11 9.61 -0.34 -18.87
C LYS A 11 8.17 0.16 -18.86
N ASP A 12 7.39 -0.34 -19.80
CA ASP A 12 5.96 -0.05 -19.86
C ASP A 12 5.13 -1.22 -19.31
N SER A 13 4.67 -1.10 -18.06
CA SER A 13 3.84 -2.12 -17.42
C SER A 13 2.59 -1.51 -16.79
N GLU A 14 1.47 -2.21 -16.90
CA GLU A 14 0.22 -1.81 -16.26
C GLU A 14 0.27 -2.05 -14.75
N ALA A 15 -0.18 -1.06 -14.00
CA ALA A 15 -0.47 -1.21 -12.59
C ALA A 15 -1.82 -1.90 -12.40
N VAL A 16 -1.84 -2.83 -11.45
CA VAL A 16 -3.01 -3.60 -11.02
C VAL A 16 -3.56 -3.12 -9.68
N ALA A 17 -2.78 -2.32 -8.96
CA ALA A 17 -3.12 -1.83 -7.63
C ALA A 17 -2.44 -0.49 -7.33
N ILE A 18 -2.85 0.13 -6.22
CA ILE A 18 -2.32 1.39 -5.72
C ILE A 18 -1.80 1.18 -4.29
N CYS A 19 -0.62 1.72 -3.98
CA CYS A 19 -0.11 1.73 -2.61
C CYS A 19 -1.02 2.59 -1.71
N ILE A 20 -1.54 2.02 -0.62
CA ILE A 20 -2.44 2.73 0.29
C ILE A 20 -1.78 3.92 1.01
N VAL A 21 -0.44 3.91 1.13
CA VAL A 21 0.30 4.95 1.86
C VAL A 21 0.66 6.13 0.98
N CYS A 22 1.24 5.89 -0.20
CA CYS A 22 1.79 6.95 -1.06
C CYS A 22 1.03 7.16 -2.38
N GLY A 23 0.06 6.32 -2.72
CA GLY A 23 -0.76 6.47 -3.93
C GLY A 23 -0.08 6.06 -5.25
N MET A 24 1.12 5.48 -5.23
CA MET A 24 1.79 5.00 -6.45
C MET A 24 1.07 3.79 -7.05
N GLY A 25 1.00 3.72 -8.40
CA GLY A 25 0.55 2.54 -9.13
C GLY A 25 1.60 1.43 -9.13
N LEU A 26 1.17 0.18 -8.91
CA LEU A 26 2.03 -1.00 -8.78
C LEU A 26 1.55 -2.14 -9.68
N CYS A 27 2.47 -2.76 -10.42
CA CYS A 27 2.22 -4.02 -11.12
C CYS A 27 2.25 -5.21 -10.14
N MET A 28 1.96 -6.42 -10.62
CA MET A 28 1.96 -7.64 -9.78
C MET A 28 3.30 -7.91 -9.09
N GLU A 29 4.43 -7.54 -9.69
CA GLU A 29 5.76 -7.75 -9.12
C GLU A 29 6.08 -6.76 -7.99
N HIS A 30 5.62 -5.51 -8.13
CA HIS A 30 5.89 -4.44 -7.16
C HIS A 30 4.78 -4.26 -6.12
N ALA A 31 3.66 -4.99 -6.24
CA ALA A 31 2.56 -4.93 -5.30
C ALA A 31 2.77 -5.94 -4.16
N ILE A 32 2.97 -5.43 -2.94
CA ILE A 32 3.05 -6.27 -1.74
C ILE A 32 1.69 -6.25 -1.05
N ARG A 33 1.03 -7.41 -1.00
CA ARG A 33 -0.20 -7.59 -0.22
C ARG A 33 0.14 -7.95 1.22
N LYS A 34 -0.38 -7.18 2.17
CA LYS A 34 -0.24 -7.44 3.60
C LYS A 34 -1.49 -7.04 4.36
N ASP A 35 -1.82 -7.79 5.38
CA ASP A 35 -2.85 -7.39 6.33
C ASP A 35 -2.28 -6.35 7.30
N VAL A 36 -2.91 -5.18 7.31
CA VAL A 36 -2.46 -3.99 8.06
C VAL A 36 -3.48 -3.67 9.14
N ASP A 37 -3.00 -3.33 10.34
CA ASP A 37 -3.84 -2.79 11.40
C ASP A 37 -4.43 -1.45 10.96
N VAL A 38 -5.76 -1.39 10.90
CA VAL A 38 -6.50 -0.17 10.56
C VAL A 38 -7.17 0.37 11.81
N TRP A 39 -7.17 1.70 11.94
CA TRP A 39 -7.91 2.41 12.97
C TRP A 39 -9.09 3.11 12.32
N GLU A 40 -10.26 2.94 12.91
CA GLU A 40 -11.50 3.59 12.50
C GLU A 40 -11.95 4.60 13.57
N GLY A 41 -12.73 5.58 13.15
CA GLY A 41 -13.11 6.71 13.99
C GLY A 41 -12.47 8.01 13.51
N GLY A 42 -12.85 9.10 14.14
CA GLY A 42 -12.53 10.45 13.70
C GLY A 42 -13.32 11.43 14.54
N TYR A 43 -13.01 12.72 14.45
CA TYR A 43 -13.63 13.72 15.31
C TYR A 43 -15.17 13.75 15.16
N PRO A 44 -15.96 13.70 16.25
CA PRO A 44 -15.58 13.76 17.67
C PRO A 44 -15.42 12.39 18.37
N LEU A 45 -15.51 11.27 17.64
CA LEU A 45 -15.43 9.91 18.18
C LEU A 45 -13.97 9.44 18.36
N PRO A 46 -13.65 8.76 19.47
CA PRO A 46 -12.30 8.22 19.69
C PRO A 46 -11.97 7.16 18.64
N SER A 47 -10.75 7.21 18.11
CA SER A 47 -10.25 6.19 17.19
C SER A 47 -10.12 4.84 17.90
N LYS A 48 -10.59 3.79 17.25
CA LYS A 48 -10.52 2.41 17.73
C LYS A 48 -9.87 1.55 16.67
N ARG A 49 -9.06 0.59 17.10
CA ARG A 49 -8.50 -0.41 16.20
C ARG A 49 -9.63 -1.31 15.70
N VAL A 50 -9.67 -1.53 14.39
CA VAL A 50 -10.59 -2.49 13.77
C VAL A 50 -10.25 -3.89 14.30
N LYS A 51 -11.26 -4.75 14.49
CA LYS A 51 -11.10 -6.07 15.12
C LYS A 51 -10.13 -6.99 14.38
N THR A 52 -10.02 -6.85 13.07
CA THR A 52 -9.21 -7.72 12.22
C THR A 52 -8.38 -6.85 11.28
N PRO A 53 -7.08 -7.13 11.14
CA PRO A 53 -6.24 -6.52 10.12
C PRO A 53 -6.89 -6.64 8.74
N LEU A 54 -6.81 -5.57 7.94
CA LEU A 54 -7.42 -5.54 6.61
C LEU A 54 -6.36 -5.73 5.53
N PRO A 55 -6.65 -6.47 4.45
CA PRO A 55 -5.72 -6.64 3.35
C PRO A 55 -5.51 -5.31 2.63
N ARG A 56 -4.26 -4.84 2.60
CA ARG A 56 -3.84 -3.64 1.89
C ARG A 56 -2.71 -3.95 0.92
N ILE A 57 -2.56 -3.07 -0.07
CA ILE A 57 -1.45 -3.11 -1.02
C ILE A 57 -0.46 -2.02 -0.65
N LEU A 58 0.82 -2.39 -0.61
CA LEU A 58 1.95 -1.52 -0.31
C LEU A 58 2.99 -1.63 -1.42
N CYS A 59 3.69 -0.53 -1.66
CA CYS A 59 4.93 -0.56 -2.42
C CYS A 59 6.09 -1.07 -1.56
N PRO A 60 7.19 -1.56 -2.15
CA PRO A 60 8.37 -2.03 -1.42
C PRO A 60 8.92 -0.99 -0.43
N ALA A 61 8.95 0.29 -0.83
CA ALA A 61 9.45 1.36 0.05
C ALA A 61 8.58 1.54 1.31
N CYS A 62 7.26 1.69 1.16
CA CYS A 62 6.34 1.84 2.28
C CYS A 62 6.26 0.57 3.14
N TYR A 63 6.34 -0.60 2.52
CA TYR A 63 6.42 -1.87 3.25
C TYR A 63 7.65 -1.90 4.15
N ASN A 64 8.83 -1.57 3.61
CA ASN A 64 10.07 -1.56 4.39
C ASN A 64 10.02 -0.51 5.51
N ALA A 65 9.52 0.70 5.24
CA ALA A 65 9.40 1.74 6.26
C ALA A 65 8.49 1.35 7.43
N LEU A 66 7.44 0.54 7.18
CA LEU A 66 6.50 0.11 8.20
C LEU A 66 6.88 -1.20 8.91
N TYR A 67 7.64 -2.08 8.23
CA TYR A 67 7.80 -3.47 8.68
C TYR A 67 9.21 -4.05 8.60
N ALA A 68 10.18 -3.40 7.94
CA ALA A 68 11.57 -3.87 8.00
C ALA A 68 12.11 -3.63 9.42
N LYS A 69 12.77 -4.65 9.98
CA LYS A 69 13.46 -4.57 11.27
C LYS A 69 14.86 -4.02 11.09
#